data_AF-A0A352BC43-F1
#
_entry.id   AF-A0A352BC43-F1
#
_cell.length_a   1.000
_cell.length_b   1.000
_cell.length_c   1.000
_cell.angle_alpha   90.00
_cell.angle_beta   90.00
_cell.angle_gamma   90.00
#
_symmetry.space_group_name_H-M   'P 1'
#
loop_
_entity.id
_entity.type
_entity.pdbx_description
1 polymer ?
#
loop_
_entity_poly.entity_id
_entity_poly.type
_entity_poly.pdbx_seq_one_letter_code
_entity_poly.pdbx_strand_id
1 'polypeptide(L)'
;IGTHALFSSSVQYKNLQLAVIDEQHRFGVTQRESIIAKGRISEGAMSHSPDVLMMSATPIPQTLALTVFGDLDISTIRTMPRGRKPVKTYLSVMGHETNAYEAVRKELEAGHQAYFVYPRISESPDQGTDAGLQFSDQALKSAEEMFSFLSEKIYPSFKCALIHSKIEEDEQNRILHDFRDNKIQILVATTVVEVGVDVPNATCIVIEHADRFGLAELHQLRGRVGRGDAQSFCFLIYGKNITEDGKQRMKALHESTDGFAIAEEDLRLRGPGQVTGTMQSGYLALGIADLARDKQLLIQARYDAFTQIRKNRSI
;
A
#
# COMPACT_ATOMS: atom_id res chain seq x y z
N ILE A 1 -6.10 21.15 -4.96
CA ILE A 1 -5.36 19.97 -4.46
C ILE A 1 -5.25 20.12 -2.96
N GLY A 2 -5.55 19.08 -2.18
CA GLY A 2 -5.63 19.15 -0.73
C GLY A 2 -5.95 17.77 -0.15
N THR A 3 -5.91 17.65 1.18
CA THR A 3 -6.13 16.40 1.91
C THR A 3 -7.60 16.26 2.32
N HIS A 4 -7.87 15.56 3.43
CA HIS A 4 -9.20 15.39 4.02
C HIS A 4 -9.97 16.70 4.24
N ALA A 5 -9.28 17.85 4.34
CA ALA A 5 -9.89 19.17 4.46
C ALA A 5 -10.91 19.47 3.35
N LEU A 6 -10.70 18.95 2.13
CA LEU A 6 -11.60 19.15 0.99
C LEU A 6 -13.00 18.50 1.18
N PHE A 7 -13.09 17.51 2.06
CA PHE A 7 -14.34 16.81 2.39
C PHE A 7 -15.11 17.47 3.53
N SER A 8 -14.50 18.38 4.29
CA SER A 8 -15.13 19.10 5.42
C SER A 8 -16.42 19.81 4.98
N SER A 9 -17.48 19.74 5.79
CA SER A 9 -18.76 20.41 5.52
C SER A 9 -18.62 21.94 5.30
N SER A 10 -17.57 22.55 5.85
CA SER A 10 -17.26 23.98 5.66
C SER A 10 -16.79 24.35 4.26
N VAL A 11 -16.31 23.39 3.47
CA VAL A 11 -15.83 23.63 2.10
C VAL A 11 -16.99 23.52 1.12
N GLN A 12 -17.37 24.65 0.55
CA GLN A 12 -18.37 24.76 -0.51
C GLN A 12 -17.71 25.01 -1.86
N TYR A 13 -18.26 24.40 -2.91
CA TYR A 13 -17.80 24.59 -4.28
C TYR A 13 -18.86 25.35 -5.06
N LYS A 14 -18.44 26.33 -5.86
CA LYS A 14 -19.35 27.11 -6.69
C LYS A 14 -19.97 26.27 -7.82
N ASN A 15 -19.15 25.43 -8.47
CA ASN A 15 -19.58 24.55 -9.55
C ASN A 15 -18.57 23.38 -9.67
N LEU A 16 -18.67 22.39 -8.78
CA LEU A 16 -17.76 21.24 -8.80
C LEU A 16 -18.16 20.31 -9.95
N GLN A 17 -17.27 20.17 -10.93
CA GLN A 17 -17.50 19.37 -12.14
C GLN A 17 -16.64 18.10 -12.19
N LEU A 18 -15.46 18.12 -11.55
CA LEU A 18 -14.53 16.99 -11.53
C LEU A 18 -13.88 16.85 -10.15
N ALA A 19 -13.86 15.63 -9.64
CA ALA A 19 -13.10 15.24 -8.45
C ALA A 19 -12.11 14.12 -8.81
N VAL A 20 -10.83 14.33 -8.50
CA VAL A 20 -9.79 13.31 -8.64
C VAL A 20 -9.34 12.88 -7.24
N ILE A 21 -9.46 11.58 -6.94
CA ILE A 21 -9.09 10.99 -5.66
C ILE A 21 -7.92 10.04 -5.91
N ASP A 22 -6.79 10.29 -5.26
CA ASP A 22 -5.62 9.41 -5.29
C ASP A 22 -5.57 8.53 -4.02
N GLU A 23 -4.98 7.34 -4.12
CA GLU A 23 -4.96 6.32 -3.08
C GLU A 23 -6.33 6.04 -2.44
N GLN A 24 -7.33 5.76 -3.29
CA GLN A 24 -8.74 5.70 -2.90
C GLN A 24 -9.08 4.76 -1.74
N HIS A 25 -8.25 3.75 -1.46
CA HIS A 25 -8.42 2.83 -0.33
C HIS A 25 -8.37 3.53 1.04
N ARG A 26 -7.80 4.74 1.11
CA ARG A 26 -7.78 5.59 2.31
C ARG A 26 -9.09 6.32 2.57
N PHE A 27 -9.98 6.37 1.57
CA PHE A 27 -11.22 7.12 1.62
C PHE A 27 -12.41 6.17 1.66
N GLY A 28 -13.26 6.34 2.68
CA GLY A 28 -14.47 5.54 2.83
C GLY A 28 -15.57 5.90 1.83
N VAL A 29 -16.55 5.00 1.66
CA VAL A 29 -17.71 5.22 0.79
C VAL A 29 -18.45 6.53 1.13
N THR A 30 -18.61 6.84 2.42
CA THR A 30 -19.28 8.05 2.89
C THR A 30 -18.57 9.34 2.44
N GLN A 31 -17.24 9.32 2.33
CA GLN A 31 -16.47 10.48 1.84
C GLN A 31 -16.63 10.65 0.33
N ARG A 32 -16.81 9.56 -0.42
CA ARG A 32 -17.13 9.60 -1.85
C ARG A 32 -18.52 10.17 -2.08
N GLU A 33 -19.52 9.71 -1.33
CA GLU A 33 -20.87 10.25 -1.43
C GLU A 33 -20.91 11.73 -1.06
N SER A 34 -20.13 12.17 -0.07
CA SER A 34 -20.09 13.57 0.34
C SER A 34 -19.53 14.48 -0.76
N ILE A 35 -18.51 14.05 -1.51
CA ILE A 35 -17.95 14.88 -2.60
C ILE A 35 -18.90 14.95 -3.79
N ILE A 36 -19.58 13.84 -4.11
CA ILE A 36 -20.61 13.80 -5.14
C ILE A 36 -21.79 14.70 -4.75
N ALA A 37 -22.24 14.63 -3.49
CA ALA A 37 -23.35 15.44 -2.98
C ALA A 37 -23.04 16.94 -3.04
N LYS A 38 -21.79 17.34 -2.76
CA LYS A 38 -21.36 18.74 -2.83
C LYS A 38 -21.34 19.32 -4.24
N GLY A 39 -21.13 18.48 -5.25
CA GLY A 39 -21.18 18.89 -6.67
C GLY A 39 -22.53 18.66 -7.32
N ARG A 40 -23.50 18.06 -6.61
CA ARG A 40 -24.80 17.76 -7.18
C ARG A 40 -25.61 19.04 -7.35
N ILE A 41 -25.91 19.38 -8.59
CA ILE A 41 -26.76 20.51 -8.94
C ILE A 41 -28.04 19.95 -9.55
N SER A 42 -29.18 20.23 -8.90
CA SER A 42 -30.50 19.87 -9.41
C SER A 42 -31.17 21.12 -9.97
N GLU A 43 -31.30 21.20 -11.29
CA GLU A 43 -32.06 22.25 -11.98
C GLU A 43 -33.24 21.61 -12.73
N GLY A 44 -34.46 21.81 -12.21
CA GLY A 44 -35.67 21.23 -12.76
C GLY A 44 -35.65 19.69 -12.73
N ALA A 45 -35.84 19.05 -13.89
CA ALA A 45 -35.81 17.59 -14.03
C ALA A 45 -34.40 17.01 -14.23
N MET A 46 -33.36 17.85 -14.36
CA MET A 46 -31.99 17.41 -14.58
C MET A 46 -31.16 17.53 -13.30
N SER A 47 -30.53 16.42 -12.93
CA SER A 47 -29.53 16.36 -11.85
C SER A 47 -28.16 16.12 -12.48
N HIS A 48 -27.26 17.08 -12.32
CA HIS A 48 -25.86 16.93 -12.68
C HIS A 48 -25.06 16.53 -11.44
N SER A 49 -24.26 15.47 -11.57
CA SER A 49 -23.28 15.07 -10.57
C SER A 49 -21.87 15.29 -11.13
N PRO A 50 -20.87 15.58 -10.29
CA PRO A 50 -19.50 15.75 -10.77
C PRO A 50 -18.97 14.43 -11.31
N ASP A 51 -18.09 14.52 -12.32
CA ASP A 51 -17.27 13.40 -12.74
C ASP A 51 -16.29 13.05 -11.62
N VAL A 52 -16.12 11.75 -11.35
CA VAL A 52 -15.20 11.27 -10.30
C VAL A 52 -14.20 10.30 -10.90
N LEU A 53 -12.91 10.65 -10.82
CA LEU A 53 -11.80 9.78 -11.18
C LEU A 53 -11.12 9.30 -9.90
N MET A 54 -11.04 7.98 -9.72
CA MET A 54 -10.36 7.38 -8.59
C MET A 54 -9.13 6.61 -9.05
N MET A 55 -8.02 6.82 -8.35
CA MET A 55 -6.73 6.19 -8.62
C MET A 55 -6.25 5.44 -7.38
N SER A 56 -5.51 4.36 -7.60
CA SER A 56 -4.91 3.55 -6.55
C SER A 56 -3.64 2.90 -7.09
N ALA A 57 -2.55 2.95 -6.31
CA ALA A 57 -1.32 2.26 -6.67
C ALA A 57 -1.40 0.75 -6.40
N THR A 58 -2.18 0.35 -5.39
CA THR A 58 -2.53 -1.06 -5.15
C THR A 58 -3.64 -1.48 -6.10
N PRO A 59 -3.40 -2.49 -6.95
CA PRO A 59 -4.45 -2.99 -7.82
C PRO A 59 -5.60 -3.51 -6.99
N ILE A 60 -6.82 -3.13 -7.35
CA ILE A 60 -8.02 -3.70 -6.75
C ILE A 60 -8.19 -5.11 -7.34
N PRO A 61 -8.44 -6.15 -6.53
CA PRO A 61 -8.76 -7.47 -7.05
C PRO A 61 -9.92 -7.33 -8.04
N GLN A 62 -9.83 -7.98 -9.20
CA GLN A 62 -10.87 -7.83 -10.23
C GLN A 62 -12.21 -8.33 -9.71
N THR A 63 -12.17 -9.41 -8.94
CA THR A 63 -13.28 -10.01 -8.22
C THR A 63 -14.01 -9.01 -7.32
N LEU A 64 -13.27 -8.23 -6.53
CA LEU A 64 -13.81 -7.17 -5.68
C LEU A 64 -14.36 -6.00 -6.51
N ALA A 65 -13.66 -5.63 -7.58
CA ALA A 65 -14.07 -4.52 -8.43
C ALA A 65 -15.36 -4.82 -9.21
N LEU A 66 -15.59 -6.10 -9.54
CA LEU A 66 -16.82 -6.53 -10.20
C LEU A 66 -18.05 -6.51 -9.28
N THR A 67 -17.86 -6.63 -7.96
CA THR A 67 -18.96 -6.79 -6.99
C THR A 67 -19.23 -5.53 -6.18
N VAL A 68 -18.19 -4.89 -5.63
CA VAL A 68 -18.32 -3.69 -4.78
C VAL A 68 -18.36 -2.41 -5.60
N PHE A 69 -17.72 -2.43 -6.76
CA PHE A 69 -17.56 -1.27 -7.65
C PHE A 69 -18.25 -1.51 -9.00
N GLY A 70 -19.32 -2.31 -9.01
CA GLY A 70 -20.03 -2.71 -10.24
C GLY A 70 -20.67 -1.53 -11.00
N ASP A 71 -20.91 -0.42 -10.31
CA ASP A 71 -21.41 0.85 -10.84
C ASP A 71 -20.31 1.74 -11.45
N LEU A 72 -19.04 1.36 -11.33
CA LEU A 72 -17.90 2.11 -11.82
C LEU A 72 -17.31 1.50 -13.10
N ASP A 73 -16.93 2.37 -14.02
CA ASP A 73 -16.07 2.04 -15.15
C ASP A 73 -14.61 1.92 -14.66
N ILE A 74 -14.00 0.78 -14.91
CA ILE A 74 -12.66 0.46 -14.42
C ILE A 74 -11.69 0.46 -15.60
N SER A 75 -10.72 1.36 -15.56
CA SER A 75 -9.56 1.33 -16.46
C SER A 75 -8.37 0.71 -15.75
N THR A 76 -7.64 -0.18 -16.41
CA THR A 76 -6.47 -0.85 -15.85
C THR A 76 -5.23 -0.58 -16.69
N ILE A 77 -4.14 -0.16 -16.04
CA ILE A 77 -2.84 0.05 -16.67
C ILE A 77 -1.94 -1.12 -16.27
N ARG A 78 -1.68 -2.04 -17.21
CA ARG A 78 -0.87 -3.24 -16.98
C ARG A 78 0.59 -3.10 -17.40
N THR A 79 0.86 -2.19 -18.34
CA THR A 79 2.19 -2.01 -18.91
C THR A 79 3.02 -1.13 -18.00
N MET A 80 4.21 -1.61 -17.62
CA MET A 80 5.20 -0.78 -16.94
C MET A 80 5.78 0.27 -17.89
N PRO A 81 6.23 1.43 -17.38
CA PRO A 81 7.04 2.37 -18.14
C PRO A 81 8.26 1.69 -18.76
N ARG A 82 8.67 2.13 -19.96
CA ARG A 82 9.87 1.60 -20.63
C ARG A 82 11.11 1.80 -19.75
N GLY A 83 12.01 0.81 -19.74
CA GLY A 83 13.25 0.83 -18.95
C GLY A 83 13.13 0.22 -17.56
N ARG A 84 11.91 0.04 -17.03
CA ARG A 84 11.71 -0.49 -15.68
C ARG A 84 12.08 -1.98 -15.60
N LYS A 85 13.08 -2.31 -14.79
CA LYS A 85 13.47 -3.69 -14.49
C LYS A 85 12.65 -4.23 -13.32
N PRO A 86 12.17 -5.49 -13.38
CA PRO A 86 11.52 -6.14 -12.25
C PRO A 86 12.44 -6.17 -11.02
N VAL A 87 11.88 -5.86 -9.85
CA VAL A 87 12.60 -5.94 -8.58
C VAL A 87 12.84 -7.40 -8.24
N LYS A 88 14.10 -7.78 -7.96
CA LYS A 88 14.45 -9.13 -7.53
C LYS A 88 14.18 -9.27 -6.03
N THR A 89 13.27 -10.16 -5.68
CA THR A 89 12.85 -10.36 -4.28
C THR A 89 13.53 -11.60 -3.69
N TYR A 90 14.16 -11.45 -2.53
CA TYR A 90 14.82 -12.53 -1.79
C TYR A 90 14.20 -12.67 -0.41
N LEU A 91 14.11 -13.91 0.07
CA LEU A 91 13.61 -14.27 1.39
C LEU A 91 14.79 -14.66 2.28
N SER A 92 14.84 -14.17 3.52
CA SER A 92 15.85 -14.58 4.50
C SER A 92 15.22 -14.77 5.88
N VAL A 93 15.66 -15.81 6.60
CA VAL A 93 15.25 -16.03 7.99
C VAL A 93 16.12 -15.15 8.89
N MET A 94 15.54 -14.58 9.96
CA MET A 94 16.31 -13.91 11.01
C MET A 94 17.40 -14.80 11.60
N GLY A 95 18.59 -14.23 11.76
CA GLY A 95 19.85 -14.91 12.05
C GLY A 95 20.67 -15.27 10.79
N HIS A 96 20.15 -15.05 9.58
CA HIS A 96 20.82 -15.33 8.31
C HIS A 96 20.80 -14.13 7.33
N GLU A 97 20.43 -12.95 7.81
CA GLU A 97 20.37 -11.69 7.05
C GLU A 97 21.73 -11.12 6.61
N THR A 98 22.84 -11.68 7.08
CA THR A 98 24.20 -11.25 6.71
C THR A 98 24.37 -11.15 5.19
N ASN A 99 23.87 -12.14 4.44
CA ASN A 99 23.96 -12.14 2.97
C ASN A 99 23.16 -10.99 2.33
N ALA A 100 22.01 -10.63 2.91
CA ALA A 100 21.22 -9.49 2.45
C ALA A 100 21.97 -8.19 2.73
N TYR A 101 22.58 -8.04 3.92
CA TYR A 101 23.33 -6.84 4.27
C TYR A 101 24.61 -6.69 3.43
N GLU A 102 25.30 -7.79 3.11
CA GLU A 102 26.41 -7.78 2.16
C GLU A 102 25.99 -7.37 0.74
N ALA A 103 24.83 -7.84 0.29
CA ALA A 103 24.28 -7.44 -1.00
C ALA A 103 23.94 -5.94 -1.03
N VAL A 104 23.35 -5.42 0.06
CA VAL A 104 23.09 -3.99 0.22
C VAL A 104 24.40 -3.20 0.21
N ARG A 105 25.44 -3.64 0.92
CA ARG A 105 26.75 -2.97 0.94
C ARG A 105 27.32 -2.75 -0.46
N LYS A 106 27.26 -3.76 -1.32
CA LYS A 106 27.73 -3.65 -2.71
C LYS A 106 27.02 -2.56 -3.50
N GLU A 107 25.70 -2.43 -3.29
CA GLU A 107 24.90 -1.39 -3.93
C GLU A 107 25.24 0.00 -3.37
N LEU A 108 25.45 0.11 -2.05
CA LEU A 108 25.88 1.36 -1.43
C LEU A 108 27.27 1.79 -1.91
N GLU A 109 28.21 0.86 -2.04
CA GLU A 109 29.56 1.09 -2.60
C GLU A 109 29.50 1.51 -4.08
N ALA A 110 28.49 1.07 -4.82
CA ALA A 110 28.21 1.52 -6.18
C ALA A 110 27.55 2.93 -6.25
N GLY A 111 27.31 3.57 -5.10
CA GLY A 111 26.73 4.91 -4.99
C GLY A 111 25.21 4.93 -4.93
N HIS A 112 24.57 3.77 -4.77
CA HIS A 112 23.13 3.66 -4.59
C HIS A 112 22.71 3.82 -3.13
N GLN A 113 21.39 3.78 -2.91
CA GLN A 113 20.78 4.01 -1.61
C GLN A 113 19.86 2.85 -1.21
N ALA A 114 19.63 2.71 0.10
CA ALA A 114 18.85 1.61 0.65
C ALA A 114 17.81 2.08 1.68
N TYR A 115 16.64 1.45 1.63
CA TYR A 115 15.62 1.56 2.67
C TYR A 115 15.72 0.37 3.63
N PHE A 116 15.58 0.61 4.92
CA PHE A 116 15.39 -0.41 5.96
C PHE A 116 14.07 -0.14 6.67
N VAL A 117 13.10 -1.03 6.52
CA VAL A 117 11.72 -0.82 6.96
C VAL A 117 11.36 -1.81 8.06
N TYR A 118 10.86 -1.28 9.17
CA TYR A 118 10.44 -2.03 10.35
C TYR A 118 8.94 -1.88 10.57
N PRO A 119 8.21 -2.96 10.92
CA PRO A 119 6.79 -2.87 11.22
C PRO A 119 6.60 -2.09 12.51
N ARG A 120 5.54 -1.29 12.57
CA ARG A 120 4.97 -0.97 13.87
C ARG A 120 4.33 -2.21 14.46
N ILE A 121 4.51 -2.41 15.75
CA ILE A 121 3.71 -3.39 16.49
C ILE A 121 2.33 -2.75 16.66
N SER A 122 1.32 -3.32 16.01
CA SER A 122 -0.09 -2.93 16.17
C SER A 122 -0.64 -3.50 17.49
N GLU A 123 -1.47 -2.72 18.18
CA GLU A 123 -2.31 -3.19 19.28
C GLU A 123 -3.19 -4.34 18.77
N SER A 124 -3.10 -5.52 19.36
CA SER A 124 -4.11 -6.56 19.16
C SER A 124 -5.41 -6.08 19.80
N PRO A 125 -6.56 -6.03 19.10
CA PRO A 125 -7.85 -5.79 19.73
C PRO A 125 -8.34 -7.09 20.35
N ASP A 126 -7.66 -7.58 21.38
CA ASP A 126 -8.32 -8.44 22.36
C ASP A 126 -7.51 -8.51 23.66
N GLN A 127 -8.02 -7.77 24.64
CA GLN A 127 -8.22 -8.12 26.05
C GLN A 127 -7.93 -6.89 26.91
N GLY A 128 -9.03 -6.27 27.37
CA GLY A 128 -9.05 -5.03 28.12
C GLY A 128 -8.11 -5.05 29.33
N THR A 129 -6.97 -4.40 29.18
CA THR A 129 -6.11 -3.87 30.25
C THR A 129 -5.26 -2.75 29.64
N ASP A 130 -4.85 -1.76 30.43
CA ASP A 130 -4.13 -0.53 30.08
C ASP A 130 -2.72 -0.72 29.46
N ALA A 131 -2.57 -1.59 28.45
CA ALA A 131 -1.30 -2.00 27.85
C ALA A 131 -1.04 -1.45 26.43
N GLY A 132 -1.99 -0.72 25.83
CA GLY A 132 -1.89 -0.23 24.43
C GLY A 132 -0.69 0.69 24.15
N LEU A 133 -0.28 1.50 25.14
CA LEU A 133 0.83 2.45 24.98
C LEU A 133 2.22 1.78 24.93
N GLN A 134 2.41 0.59 25.49
CA GLN A 134 3.75 0.00 25.67
C GLN A 134 4.32 -0.63 24.38
N PHE A 135 3.47 -1.17 23.51
CA PHE A 135 3.92 -1.91 22.32
C PHE A 135 4.37 -1.00 21.18
N SER A 136 3.76 0.18 21.03
CA SER A 136 4.18 1.18 20.04
C SER A 136 5.58 1.74 20.37
N ASP A 137 5.88 1.93 21.65
CA ASP A 137 7.20 2.32 22.14
C ASP A 137 8.24 1.23 21.92
N GLN A 138 7.87 -0.05 22.04
CA GLN A 138 8.80 -1.15 21.77
C GLN A 138 9.23 -1.19 20.30
N ALA A 139 8.30 -0.96 19.36
CA ALA A 139 8.62 -0.92 17.93
C ALA A 139 9.56 0.24 17.57
N LEU A 140 9.34 1.41 18.18
CA LEU A 140 10.20 2.58 18.01
C LEU A 140 11.60 2.34 18.58
N LYS A 141 11.69 1.76 19.78
CA LYS A 141 12.96 1.34 20.38
C LYS A 141 13.70 0.38 19.48
N SER A 142 13.03 -0.63 18.91
CA SER A 142 13.65 -1.54 17.97
C SER A 142 14.17 -0.83 16.71
N ALA A 143 13.46 0.17 16.18
CA ALA A 143 13.95 0.94 15.03
C ALA A 143 15.15 1.83 15.37
N GLU A 144 15.19 2.44 16.56
CA GLU A 144 16.32 3.25 17.07
C GLU A 144 17.55 2.39 17.37
N GLU A 145 17.36 1.24 18.01
CA GLU A 145 18.41 0.25 18.28
C GLU A 145 19.01 -0.26 16.96
N MET A 146 18.14 -0.61 16.00
CA MET A 146 18.60 -1.08 14.70
C MET A 146 19.23 0.03 13.86
N PHE A 147 18.73 1.26 13.93
CA PHE A 147 19.39 2.41 13.33
C PHE A 147 20.83 2.53 13.85
N SER A 148 21.02 2.47 15.17
CA SER A 148 22.34 2.55 15.80
C SER A 148 23.24 1.38 15.37
N PHE A 149 22.70 0.17 15.34
CA PHE A 149 23.42 -1.02 14.86
C PHE A 149 23.86 -0.88 13.39
N LEU A 150 22.95 -0.44 12.53
CA LEU A 150 23.24 -0.24 11.11
C LEU A 150 24.28 0.87 10.90
N SER A 151 24.14 2.00 11.59
CA SER A 151 25.06 3.14 11.44
C SER A 151 26.43 2.91 12.06
N GLU A 152 26.51 2.19 13.19
CA GLU A 152 27.78 2.06 13.92
C GLU A 152 28.53 0.76 13.61
N LYS A 153 27.81 -0.33 13.29
CA LYS A 153 28.41 -1.66 13.15
C LYS A 153 28.41 -2.16 11.71
N ILE A 154 27.29 -2.04 11.01
CA ILE A 154 27.14 -2.66 9.67
C ILE A 154 27.63 -1.72 8.56
N TYR A 155 27.28 -0.44 8.62
CA TYR A 155 27.53 0.56 7.59
C TYR A 155 28.19 1.84 8.12
N PRO A 156 29.30 1.76 8.88
CA PRO A 156 29.95 2.94 9.50
C PRO A 156 30.47 3.98 8.50
N SER A 157 30.67 3.59 7.24
CA SER A 157 31.14 4.48 6.17
C SER A 157 30.01 5.24 5.45
N PHE A 158 28.75 4.94 5.76
CA PHE A 158 27.59 5.50 5.07
C PHE A 158 26.75 6.36 5.99
N LYS A 159 26.12 7.41 5.46
CA LYS A 159 25.22 8.25 6.24
C LYS A 159 23.87 7.56 6.35
N CYS A 160 23.47 7.29 7.59
CA CYS A 160 22.15 6.76 7.93
C CYS A 160 21.26 7.87 8.50
N ALA A 161 19.95 7.77 8.27
CA ALA A 161 18.96 8.54 9.01
C ALA A 161 17.78 7.66 9.43
N LEU A 162 17.07 8.08 10.48
CA LEU A 162 15.89 7.41 11.02
C LEU A 162 14.66 8.28 10.81
N ILE A 163 13.56 7.68 10.39
CA ILE A 163 12.24 8.30 10.27
C ILE A 163 11.19 7.44 10.99
N HIS A 164 10.43 8.08 11.87
CA HIS A 164 9.32 7.45 12.58
C HIS A 164 8.31 8.50 13.06
N SER A 165 7.14 8.05 13.52
CA SER A 165 6.02 8.92 13.89
C SER A 165 6.28 9.95 14.98
N LYS A 166 7.35 9.81 15.79
CA LYS A 166 7.74 10.80 16.82
C LYS A 166 8.65 11.94 16.30
N ILE A 167 9.10 11.89 15.04
CA ILE A 167 9.90 12.98 14.46
C ILE A 167 8.93 14.02 13.89
N GLU A 168 9.18 15.30 14.17
CA GLU A 168 8.38 16.41 13.63
C GLU A 168 8.34 16.40 12.10
N GLU A 169 7.20 16.79 11.52
CA GLU A 169 6.96 16.69 10.07
C GLU A 169 8.00 17.46 9.24
N ASP A 170 8.40 18.66 9.68
CA ASP A 170 9.43 19.47 9.01
C ASP A 170 10.79 18.76 8.97
N GLU A 171 11.13 18.05 10.05
CA GLU A 171 12.38 17.30 10.13
C GLU A 171 12.32 16.02 9.29
N GLN A 172 11.18 15.31 9.29
CA GLN A 172 10.97 14.19 8.38
C GLN A 172 11.15 14.63 6.91
N ASN A 173 10.53 15.74 6.54
CA ASN A 173 10.65 16.32 5.21
C ASN A 173 12.11 16.64 4.88
N ARG A 174 12.86 17.25 5.80
CA ARG A 174 14.29 17.54 5.60
C ARG A 174 15.10 16.26 5.36
N ILE A 175 14.92 15.23 6.19
CA ILE A 175 15.59 13.93 6.03
C ILE A 175 15.25 13.29 4.68
N LEU A 176 13.99 13.36 4.25
CA LEU A 176 13.56 12.81 2.97
C LEU A 176 14.17 13.55 1.77
N HIS A 177 14.32 14.88 1.86
CA HIS A 177 15.03 15.65 0.85
C HIS A 177 16.53 15.31 0.81
N ASP A 178 17.18 15.22 1.96
CA ASP A 178 18.59 14.84 2.06
C ASP A 178 18.83 13.40 1.56
N PHE A 179 17.89 12.49 1.78
CA PHE A 179 17.90 11.16 1.19
C PHE A 179 17.72 11.24 -0.34
N ARG A 180 16.71 11.95 -0.85
CA ARG A 180 16.53 12.12 -2.30
C ARG A 180 17.76 12.70 -3.02
N ASP A 181 18.45 13.64 -2.37
CA ASP A 181 19.66 14.29 -2.88
C ASP A 181 20.94 13.43 -2.70
N ASN A 182 20.80 12.18 -2.25
CA ASN A 182 21.91 11.26 -1.95
C ASN A 182 22.92 11.80 -0.92
N LYS A 183 22.49 12.70 -0.02
CA LYS A 183 23.28 13.10 1.15
C LYS A 183 23.21 12.06 2.27
N ILE A 184 22.17 11.24 2.26
CA ILE A 184 21.95 10.08 3.15
C ILE A 184 21.85 8.85 2.27
N GLN A 185 22.61 7.80 2.57
CA GLN A 185 22.62 6.57 1.77
C GLN A 185 21.66 5.51 2.30
N ILE A 186 21.40 5.53 3.61
CA ILE A 186 20.51 4.55 4.26
C ILE A 186 19.39 5.28 5.00
N LEU A 187 18.15 4.94 4.69
CA LEU A 187 16.98 5.43 5.41
C LEU A 187 16.32 4.30 6.20
N VAL A 188 16.37 4.40 7.52
CA VAL A 188 15.66 3.51 8.44
C VAL A 188 14.29 4.12 8.71
N ALA A 189 13.22 3.35 8.51
CA ALA A 189 11.85 3.85 8.65
C ALA A 189 10.91 2.86 9.33
N THR A 190 9.96 3.41 10.10
CA THR A 190 8.75 2.68 10.53
C THR A 190 7.59 2.99 9.61
N THR A 191 6.61 2.10 9.55
CA THR A 191 5.65 2.04 8.44
C THR A 191 4.55 3.09 8.43
N VAL A 192 4.43 3.86 9.50
CA VAL A 192 3.54 5.03 9.53
C VAL A 192 3.99 6.11 8.58
N VAL A 193 5.29 6.17 8.29
CA VAL A 193 5.77 7.15 7.34
C VAL A 193 5.74 6.48 5.97
N GLU A 194 4.60 6.64 5.29
CA GLU A 194 4.56 6.50 3.85
C GLU A 194 5.54 7.51 3.27
N VAL A 195 6.76 7.05 3.02
CA VAL A 195 7.80 7.82 2.33
C VAL A 195 7.32 8.04 0.89
N GLY A 196 6.49 9.06 0.70
CA GLY A 196 5.89 9.48 -0.57
C GLY A 196 6.90 10.02 -1.59
N VAL A 197 8.19 10.02 -1.26
CA VAL A 197 9.25 10.57 -2.09
C VAL A 197 9.79 9.48 -3.01
N ASP A 198 9.72 9.75 -4.31
CA ASP A 198 10.37 8.99 -5.36
C ASP A 198 11.90 9.20 -5.31
N VAL A 199 12.67 8.13 -5.12
CA VAL A 199 14.14 8.18 -5.13
C VAL A 199 14.66 7.17 -6.15
N PRO A 200 14.90 7.58 -7.41
CA PRO A 200 15.35 6.67 -8.48
C PRO A 200 16.68 5.96 -8.19
N ASN A 201 17.53 6.56 -7.36
CA ASN A 201 18.83 6.00 -6.95
C ASN A 201 18.73 4.99 -5.79
N ALA A 202 17.55 4.80 -5.20
CA ALA A 202 17.32 3.76 -4.21
C ALA A 202 17.10 2.41 -4.90
N THR A 203 18.10 1.54 -4.86
CA THR A 203 18.07 0.22 -5.50
C THR A 203 17.72 -0.89 -4.54
N CYS A 204 17.92 -0.69 -3.23
CA CYS A 204 17.68 -1.71 -2.21
C CYS A 204 16.55 -1.33 -1.25
N ILE A 205 15.72 -2.31 -0.91
CA ILE A 205 14.83 -2.25 0.25
C ILE A 205 14.96 -3.52 1.07
N VAL A 206 15.17 -3.36 2.36
CA VAL A 206 15.18 -4.42 3.35
C VAL A 206 13.94 -4.23 4.23
N ILE A 207 13.08 -5.24 4.27
CA ILE A 207 11.87 -5.25 5.09
C ILE A 207 12.11 -6.26 6.20
N GLU A 208 12.33 -5.76 7.40
CA GLU A 208 12.55 -6.55 8.61
C GLU A 208 11.20 -7.00 9.17
N HIS A 209 11.16 -8.19 9.77
CA HIS A 209 9.91 -8.81 10.24
C HIS A 209 8.80 -8.77 9.16
N ALA A 210 9.16 -9.11 7.92
CA ALA A 210 8.28 -9.10 6.75
C ALA A 210 6.98 -9.91 6.96
N ASP A 211 7.02 -10.94 7.83
CA ASP A 211 5.87 -11.76 8.22
C ASP A 211 4.76 -10.99 8.95
N ARG A 212 5.08 -9.83 9.53
CA ARG A 212 4.12 -8.97 10.24
C ARG A 212 3.34 -8.03 9.33
N PHE A 213 3.74 -7.93 8.06
CA PHE A 213 3.14 -7.02 7.09
C PHE A 213 2.04 -7.66 6.25
N GLY A 214 0.96 -6.92 6.00
CA GLY A 214 -0.01 -7.30 4.98
C GLY A 214 0.63 -7.42 3.59
N LEU A 215 0.10 -8.29 2.73
CA LEU A 215 0.66 -8.50 1.39
C LEU A 215 0.58 -7.21 0.54
N ALA A 216 -0.50 -6.45 0.67
CA ALA A 216 -0.64 -5.14 0.04
C ALA A 216 0.45 -4.14 0.51
N GLU A 217 0.77 -4.11 1.81
CA GLU A 217 1.81 -3.24 2.37
C GLU A 217 3.19 -3.63 1.85
N LEU A 218 3.51 -4.93 1.86
CA LEU A 218 4.74 -5.46 1.29
C LEU A 218 4.89 -5.08 -0.19
N HIS A 219 3.80 -5.14 -0.95
CA HIS A 219 3.77 -4.74 -2.35
C HIS A 219 4.05 -3.25 -2.54
N GLN A 220 3.42 -2.39 -1.74
CA GLN A 220 3.67 -0.95 -1.76
C GLN A 220 5.11 -0.60 -1.39
N LEU A 221 5.65 -1.24 -0.34
CA LEU A 221 7.04 -1.08 0.09
C LEU A 221 8.02 -1.51 -1.02
N ARG A 222 7.81 -2.68 -1.63
CA ARG A 222 8.62 -3.14 -2.78
C ARG A 222 8.59 -2.14 -3.94
N GLY A 223 7.45 -1.47 -4.16
CA GLY A 223 7.28 -0.44 -5.20
C GLY A 223 8.03 0.87 -4.96
N ARG A 224 8.66 1.05 -3.79
CA ARG A 224 9.52 2.21 -3.48
C ARG A 224 10.87 2.15 -4.19
N VAL A 225 11.32 0.96 -4.60
CA VAL A 225 12.53 0.75 -5.40
C VAL A 225 12.19 0.38 -6.85
N GLY A 226 13.20 0.31 -7.71
CA GLY A 226 13.01 -0.01 -9.14
C GLY A 226 12.37 1.13 -9.92
N ARG A 227 12.74 2.37 -9.58
CA ARG A 227 12.28 3.58 -10.26
C ARG A 227 13.33 4.17 -11.22
N GLY A 228 14.61 3.79 -11.06
CA GLY A 228 15.68 4.07 -12.03
C GLY A 228 15.98 2.88 -12.96
N ASP A 229 17.07 3.01 -13.75
CA ASP A 229 17.51 2.00 -14.72
C ASP A 229 18.36 0.87 -14.09
N ALA A 230 18.82 1.07 -12.85
CA ALA A 230 19.58 0.08 -12.11
C ALA A 230 18.70 -1.12 -11.71
N GLN A 231 19.31 -2.30 -11.57
CA GLN A 231 18.60 -3.45 -11.01
C GLN A 231 18.29 -3.18 -9.54
N SER A 232 17.03 -3.36 -9.13
CA SER A 232 16.64 -3.19 -7.73
C SER A 232 16.37 -4.53 -7.04
N PHE A 233 16.52 -4.52 -5.72
CA PHE A 233 16.49 -5.68 -4.86
C PHE A 233 15.57 -5.44 -3.67
N CYS A 234 14.73 -6.42 -3.35
CA CYS A 234 13.86 -6.43 -2.18
C CYS A 234 14.24 -7.62 -1.32
N PHE A 235 14.61 -7.37 -0.07
CA PHE A 235 14.97 -8.40 0.91
C PHE A 235 13.88 -8.47 1.97
N LEU A 236 13.20 -9.61 2.06
CA LEU A 236 12.17 -9.88 3.06
C LEU A 236 12.79 -10.73 4.17
N ILE A 237 13.05 -10.13 5.32
CA ILE A 237 13.59 -10.82 6.49
C ILE A 237 12.45 -11.20 7.41
N TYR A 238 12.30 -12.48 7.72
CA TYR A 238 11.16 -12.99 8.49
C TYR A 238 11.58 -13.78 9.72
N GLY A 239 10.70 -13.78 10.72
CA GLY A 239 10.91 -14.49 11.98
C GLY A 239 10.92 -16.01 11.82
N LYS A 240 11.59 -16.71 12.75
CA LYS A 240 11.63 -18.18 12.76
C LYS A 240 10.25 -18.82 12.91
N ASN A 241 9.34 -18.16 13.62
CA ASN A 241 7.99 -18.65 13.92
C ASN A 241 6.95 -17.98 13.01
N ILE A 242 7.09 -18.18 11.70
CA ILE A 242 6.14 -17.63 10.72
C ILE A 242 4.90 -18.54 10.56
N THR A 243 3.72 -17.93 10.52
CA THR A 243 2.45 -18.62 10.26
C THR A 243 2.36 -19.10 8.80
N GLU A 244 1.49 -20.07 8.52
CA GLU A 244 1.25 -20.52 7.14
C GLU A 244 0.78 -19.37 6.23
N ASP A 245 -0.10 -18.50 6.73
CA ASP A 245 -0.53 -17.30 5.99
C ASP A 245 0.65 -16.33 5.74
N GLY A 246 1.55 -16.17 6.71
CA GLY A 246 2.79 -15.42 6.52
C GLY A 246 3.66 -16.00 5.39
N LYS A 247 3.82 -17.32 5.36
CA LYS A 247 4.56 -18.00 4.28
C LYS A 247 3.92 -17.78 2.92
N GLN A 248 2.59 -17.91 2.83
CA GLN A 248 1.85 -17.72 1.58
C GLN A 248 2.00 -16.27 1.07
N ARG A 249 1.86 -15.26 1.94
CA ARG A 249 2.08 -13.85 1.57
C ARG A 249 3.48 -13.60 1.00
N MET A 250 4.53 -14.05 1.71
CA MET A 250 5.90 -13.83 1.25
C MET A 250 6.21 -14.58 -0.05
N LYS A 251 5.69 -15.81 -0.19
CA LYS A 251 5.82 -16.60 -1.41
C LYS A 251 5.18 -15.88 -2.60
N ALA A 252 3.96 -15.36 -2.43
CA ALA A 252 3.27 -14.60 -3.46
C ALA A 252 4.06 -13.37 -3.93
N LEU A 253 4.68 -12.63 -3.00
CA LEU A 253 5.51 -11.47 -3.32
C LEU A 253 6.85 -11.85 -3.99
N HIS A 254 7.40 -13.01 -3.65
CA HIS A 254 8.62 -13.54 -4.26
C HIS A 254 8.38 -14.02 -5.69
N GLU A 255 7.26 -14.71 -5.94
CA GLU A 255 6.95 -15.34 -7.23
C GLU A 255 6.38 -14.37 -8.27
N SER A 256 5.69 -13.30 -7.85
CA SER A 256 5.00 -12.40 -8.77
C SER A 256 5.45 -10.95 -8.60
N THR A 257 5.62 -10.25 -9.73
CA THR A 257 5.71 -8.78 -9.76
C THR A 257 4.43 -8.11 -10.23
N ASP A 258 3.43 -8.88 -10.67
CA ASP A 258 2.14 -8.37 -11.11
C ASP A 258 1.28 -8.02 -9.90
N GLY A 259 1.03 -6.72 -9.71
CA GLY A 259 0.22 -6.22 -8.61
C GLY A 259 -1.23 -6.73 -8.64
N PHE A 260 -1.80 -7.10 -9.81
CA PHE A 260 -3.14 -7.68 -9.88
C PHE A 260 -3.17 -9.10 -9.31
N ALA A 261 -2.16 -9.91 -9.63
CA ALA A 261 -2.02 -11.25 -9.07
C ALA A 261 -1.83 -11.20 -7.55
N ILE A 262 -1.02 -10.24 -7.08
CA ILE A 262 -0.79 -10.01 -5.65
C ILE A 262 -2.07 -9.55 -4.94
N ALA A 263 -2.87 -8.70 -5.57
CA ALA A 263 -4.14 -8.24 -5.01
C ALA A 263 -5.17 -9.38 -4.89
N GLU A 264 -5.32 -10.21 -5.93
CA GLU A 264 -6.21 -11.39 -5.87
C GLU A 264 -5.78 -12.36 -4.77
N GLU A 265 -4.47 -12.58 -4.62
CA GLU A 265 -3.93 -13.42 -3.55
C GLU A 265 -4.15 -12.80 -2.15
N ASP A 266 -3.99 -11.47 -2.00
CA ASP A 266 -4.29 -10.76 -0.74
C ASP A 266 -5.77 -10.90 -0.38
N LEU A 267 -6.68 -10.78 -1.35
CA LEU A 267 -8.12 -11.00 -1.15
C LEU A 267 -8.42 -12.45 -0.74
N ARG A 268 -7.76 -13.42 -1.38
CA ARG A 268 -7.92 -14.85 -1.06
C ARG A 268 -7.45 -15.16 0.36
N LEU A 269 -6.35 -14.56 0.79
CA LEU A 269 -5.76 -14.77 2.12
C LEU A 269 -6.53 -14.06 3.24
N ARG A 270 -6.98 -12.82 3.01
CA ARG A 270 -7.75 -12.03 4.01
C ARG A 270 -9.22 -12.43 4.10
N GLY A 271 -9.77 -12.97 3.01
CA GLY A 271 -11.21 -13.11 2.82
C GLY A 271 -11.90 -11.78 2.48
N PRO A 272 -13.07 -11.82 1.84
CA PRO A 272 -13.74 -10.64 1.28
C PRO A 272 -14.26 -9.62 2.31
N GLY A 273 -14.38 -10.01 3.58
CA GLY A 273 -15.03 -9.20 4.63
C GLY A 273 -14.18 -8.08 5.24
N GLN A 274 -12.86 -8.05 5.03
CA GLN A 274 -11.95 -7.08 5.69
C GLN A 274 -11.47 -5.92 4.80
N VAL A 275 -11.76 -5.91 3.49
CA VAL A 275 -11.13 -4.97 2.54
C VAL A 275 -11.74 -3.55 2.60
N THR A 276 -12.94 -3.39 3.16
CA THR A 276 -13.68 -2.11 3.14
C THR A 276 -13.61 -1.31 4.45
N GLY A 277 -12.46 -1.32 5.15
CA GLY A 277 -12.07 -0.30 6.15
C GLY A 277 -13.00 -0.08 7.37
N THR A 278 -14.09 -0.82 7.46
CA THR A 278 -15.06 -0.80 8.53
C THR A 278 -15.50 -2.24 8.70
N MET A 279 -15.43 -2.76 9.93
CA MET A 279 -16.22 -3.92 10.34
C MET A 279 -17.71 -3.56 10.31
N GLN A 280 -18.23 -3.15 9.15
CA GLN A 280 -19.65 -3.21 8.87
C GLN A 280 -19.96 -4.67 8.54
N SER A 281 -20.11 -5.40 9.64
CA SER A 281 -21.02 -6.54 9.76
C SER A 281 -22.10 -6.53 8.68
N GLY A 282 -21.97 -7.44 7.71
CA GLY A 282 -23.09 -7.95 6.93
C GLY A 282 -23.13 -7.65 5.43
N TYR A 283 -22.37 -6.69 4.88
CA TYR A 283 -22.61 -6.29 3.47
C TYR A 283 -21.88 -7.14 2.41
N LEU A 284 -20.78 -7.82 2.79
CA LEU A 284 -19.99 -8.68 1.89
C LEU A 284 -19.95 -10.15 2.32
N ALA A 285 -20.74 -10.53 3.31
CA ALA A 285 -21.02 -11.94 3.61
C ALA A 285 -22.01 -12.45 2.56
N LEU A 286 -21.55 -12.57 1.32
CA LEU A 286 -22.25 -13.27 0.27
C LEU A 286 -22.59 -14.68 0.79
N GLY A 287 -23.87 -14.94 1.09
CA GLY A 287 -24.25 -16.09 1.90
C GLY A 287 -23.82 -17.44 1.30
N ILE A 288 -23.77 -17.54 -0.02
CA ILE A 288 -23.35 -18.75 -0.77
C ILE A 288 -22.14 -18.46 -1.68
N ALA A 289 -21.96 -17.20 -2.09
CA ALA A 289 -20.96 -16.83 -3.07
C ALA A 289 -19.64 -16.44 -2.41
N ASP A 290 -18.54 -16.88 -3.01
CA ASP A 290 -17.18 -16.56 -2.60
C ASP A 290 -16.52 -15.78 -3.74
N LEU A 291 -16.05 -14.56 -3.45
CA LEU A 291 -15.48 -13.68 -4.47
C LEU A 291 -14.26 -14.27 -5.17
N ALA A 292 -13.45 -15.05 -4.46
CA ALA A 292 -12.25 -15.68 -5.01
C ALA A 292 -12.62 -16.91 -5.84
N ARG A 293 -13.54 -17.77 -5.35
CA ARG A 293 -14.00 -18.98 -6.05
C ARG A 293 -14.87 -18.67 -7.26
N ASP A 294 -15.81 -17.75 -7.13
CA ASP A 294 -16.91 -17.54 -8.08
C ASP A 294 -16.62 -16.44 -9.11
N LYS A 295 -15.34 -16.06 -9.27
CA LYS A 295 -14.88 -15.01 -10.19
C LYS A 295 -15.53 -15.08 -11.58
N GLN A 296 -15.54 -16.27 -12.20
CA GLN A 296 -16.09 -16.45 -13.55
C GLN A 296 -17.61 -16.23 -13.59
N LEU A 297 -18.34 -16.73 -12.58
CA LEU A 297 -19.79 -16.52 -12.50
C LEU A 297 -20.11 -15.03 -12.30
N LEU A 298 -19.34 -14.31 -11.49
CA LEU A 298 -19.53 -12.87 -11.27
C LEU A 298 -19.33 -12.05 -12.55
N ILE A 299 -18.31 -12.39 -13.36
CA ILE A 299 -18.09 -11.77 -14.66
C ILE A 299 -19.30 -11.99 -15.59
N GLN A 300 -19.79 -13.23 -15.65
CA GLN A 300 -20.92 -13.59 -16.50
C GLN A 300 -22.22 -12.90 -16.05
N ALA A 301 -22.52 -12.94 -14.74
CA ALA A 301 -23.68 -12.27 -14.17
C ALA A 301 -23.68 -10.76 -14.46
N ARG A 302 -22.51 -10.11 -14.36
CA ARG A 302 -22.36 -8.69 -14.72
C ARG A 302 -22.65 -8.46 -16.20
N TYR A 303 -22.07 -9.27 -17.08
CA TYR A 303 -22.31 -9.16 -18.52
C TYR A 303 -23.79 -9.30 -18.88
N ASP A 304 -24.47 -10.28 -18.29
CA ASP A 304 -25.90 -10.53 -18.52
C ASP A 304 -26.75 -9.36 -18.02
N ALA A 305 -26.46 -8.84 -16.81
CA ALA A 305 -27.17 -7.70 -16.24
C ALA A 305 -27.05 -6.43 -17.11
N PHE A 306 -25.83 -6.06 -17.53
CA PHE A 306 -25.64 -4.90 -18.42
C PHE A 306 -26.26 -5.10 -19.80
N THR A 307 -26.26 -6.33 -20.32
CA THR A 307 -26.94 -6.66 -21.57
C THR A 307 -28.45 -6.43 -21.45
N GLN A 308 -29.05 -6.83 -20.32
CA GLN A 308 -30.49 -6.60 -20.06
C GLN A 308 -30.82 -5.11 -19.89
N ILE A 309 -30.01 -4.36 -19.14
CA ILE A 309 -30.21 -2.91 -18.97
C ILE A 309 -30.16 -2.18 -20.32
N ARG A 310 -29.21 -2.54 -21.20
CA ARG A 310 -29.10 -1.96 -22.55
C ARG A 310 -30.31 -2.28 -23.42
N LYS A 311 -30.84 -3.51 -23.35
CA LYS A 311 -32.07 -3.89 -24.04
C LYS A 311 -33.28 -3.10 -23.54
N ASN A 312 -33.40 -2.90 -22.22
CA ASN A 312 -34.52 -2.17 -21.62
C ASN A 312 -34.43 -0.63 -21.75
N ARG A 313 -33.24 -0.06 -21.97
CA ARG A 313 -33.06 1.38 -22.28
C ARG A 313 -33.53 1.78 -23.69
N SER A 314 -34.01 0.83 -24.49
CA SER A 314 -34.56 1.07 -25.83
C SER A 314 -36.09 1.29 -25.83
N ILE A 315 -36.67 1.61 -24.66
CA ILE A 315 -38.09 1.97 -24.46
C ILE A 315 -38.15 3.32 -23.76
#